data_AF-A0A7T8GVK5-F1
#
_entry.id   AF-A0A7T8GVK5-F1
#
_cell.length_a   1.000
_cell.length_b   1.000
_cell.length_c   1.000
_cell.angle_alpha   90.00
_cell.angle_beta   90.00
_cell.angle_gamma   90.00
#
_symmetry.space_group_name_H-M   'P 1'
#
loop_
_entity.id
_entity.type
_entity.pdbx_description
1 polymer ?
#
loop_
_entity_poly.entity_id
_entity_poly.type
_entity_poly.pdbx_seq_one_letter_code
_entity_poly.pdbx_strand_id
1 'polypeptide(L)'
;MPAFFCGIFGHKCSTGEPVSNSGQLPPCNESTNSFLSTGPMTRHSKDLLPAFKALIANEEIIQTRLRLSEPVDLSSLKIYCLKDYGISGFPLMSKLSEELYEAQSGVVRDLECELGLPVENLELEEFYWSFNIWNQKMNAEPDIPSFTQLLNDAQQPPISPWMELLKWMCFKSTNYTLISIGE
;
A
#
# COMPACT_ATOMS: atom_id res chain seq x y z
N MET A 1 -3.85 1.62 -3.25
CA MET A 1 -5.32 1.84 -3.15
C MET A 1 -5.85 2.83 -4.17
N PRO A 2 -5.39 4.10 -4.27
CA PRO A 2 -6.01 5.07 -5.19
C PRO A 2 -5.99 4.63 -6.67
N ALA A 3 -4.85 4.08 -7.11
CA ALA A 3 -4.70 3.56 -8.47
C ALA A 3 -5.70 2.43 -8.80
N PHE A 4 -5.92 1.52 -7.84
CA PHE A 4 -6.87 0.42 -7.96
C PHE A 4 -8.31 0.92 -8.14
N PHE A 5 -8.75 1.87 -7.31
CA PHE A 5 -10.11 2.41 -7.42
C PHE A 5 -10.34 3.26 -8.68
N CYS A 6 -9.28 3.88 -9.20
CA CYS A 6 -9.38 4.72 -10.40
C CYS A 6 -9.05 3.98 -11.71
N GLY A 7 -8.74 2.68 -11.65
CA GLY A 7 -8.40 1.89 -12.85
C GLY A 7 -7.14 2.38 -13.57
N ILE A 8 -6.12 2.81 -12.81
CA ILE A 8 -4.84 3.28 -13.35
C ILE A 8 -3.66 2.54 -12.71
N PHE A 9 -2.47 2.73 -13.27
CA PHE A 9 -1.26 2.11 -12.74
C PHE A 9 -0.66 2.97 -11.63
N GLY A 10 -0.17 2.32 -10.57
CA GLY A 10 0.54 2.99 -9.47
C GLY A 10 1.69 2.13 -8.99
N HIS A 11 2.87 2.73 -8.85
CA HIS A 11 4.06 2.04 -8.37
C HIS A 11 4.47 2.60 -7.00
N LYS A 12 4.41 1.75 -5.95
CA LYS A 12 5.03 2.07 -4.66
C LYS A 12 6.51 1.68 -4.75
N CYS A 13 7.39 2.66 -4.67
CA CYS A 13 8.82 2.44 -4.83
C CYS A 13 9.42 1.71 -3.62
N SER A 14 10.62 1.15 -3.83
CA SER A 14 11.45 0.62 -2.74
C SER A 14 11.72 1.72 -1.71
N THR A 15 11.68 1.36 -0.42
CA THR A 15 11.97 2.28 0.69
C THR A 15 13.48 2.42 0.89
N GLY A 16 13.94 3.52 1.48
CA GLY A 16 15.38 3.74 1.77
C GLY A 16 16.25 4.07 0.55
N GLU A 17 15.81 5.06 -0.24
CA GLU A 17 16.39 5.53 -1.52
C GLU A 17 16.25 4.52 -2.67
N PRO A 18 15.41 4.88 -3.66
CA PRO A 18 15.87 5.83 -4.70
C PRO A 18 15.21 7.21 -4.68
N VAL A 19 14.00 7.29 -4.13
CA VAL A 19 13.16 8.49 -4.15
C VAL A 19 13.15 9.09 -2.75
N SER A 20 13.51 10.37 -2.64
CA SER A 20 13.49 11.07 -1.36
C SER A 20 12.06 11.32 -0.91
N ASN A 21 11.80 11.07 0.37
CA ASN A 21 10.55 11.45 1.03
C ASN A 21 10.56 12.91 1.51
N SER A 22 11.62 13.67 1.23
CA SER A 22 11.71 15.08 1.60
C SER A 22 10.54 15.89 1.02
N GLY A 23 9.93 16.73 1.85
CA GLY A 23 8.78 17.56 1.47
C GLY A 23 7.43 16.84 1.51
N GLN A 24 7.36 15.55 1.86
CA GLN A 24 6.08 14.88 2.08
C GLN A 24 5.39 15.40 3.35
N LEU A 25 4.06 15.27 3.38
CA LEU A 25 3.22 15.56 4.55
C LEU A 25 2.44 14.30 4.96
N PRO A 26 2.48 13.90 6.25
CA PRO A 26 3.29 14.47 7.33
C PRO A 26 4.81 14.26 7.10
N PRO A 27 5.68 15.12 7.65
CA PRO A 27 7.12 14.92 7.57
C PRO A 27 7.52 13.56 8.12
N CYS A 28 8.45 12.87 7.45
CA CYS A 28 9.04 11.65 8.00
C CYS A 28 10.24 11.94 8.90
N ASN A 29 10.37 11.15 9.95
CA ASN A 29 11.61 11.01 10.73
C ASN A 29 12.37 9.75 10.30
N GLU A 30 13.53 9.49 10.91
CA GLU A 30 14.39 8.35 10.54
C GLU A 30 13.69 6.99 10.64
N SER A 31 12.85 6.79 11.65
CA SER A 31 12.18 5.50 11.89
C SER A 31 11.03 5.26 10.90
N THR A 32 10.24 6.28 10.57
CA THR A 32 9.12 6.17 9.62
C THR A 32 9.55 6.24 8.16
N ASN A 33 10.71 6.81 7.85
CA ASN A 33 11.21 6.93 6.48
C ASN A 33 11.35 5.58 5.77
N SER A 34 11.61 4.50 6.51
CA SER A 34 11.70 3.14 5.98
C SER A 34 10.34 2.49 5.64
N PHE A 35 9.23 3.08 6.09
CA PHE A 35 7.86 2.61 5.86
C PHE A 35 7.08 3.48 4.87
N LEU A 36 7.63 4.65 4.53
CA LEU A 36 7.03 5.63 3.62
C LEU A 36 7.74 5.61 2.27
N SER A 37 7.00 5.83 1.20
CA SER A 37 7.55 5.89 -0.15
C SER A 37 6.65 6.69 -1.06
N THR A 38 7.28 7.51 -1.90
CA THR A 38 6.64 8.22 -2.99
C THR A 38 6.90 7.48 -4.30
N GLY A 39 5.89 7.35 -5.14
CA GLY A 39 6.03 6.76 -6.46
C GLY A 39 4.97 7.21 -7.45
N PRO A 40 5.18 6.95 -8.74
CA PRO A 40 4.36 7.52 -9.81
C PRO A 40 3.02 6.79 -9.97
N MET A 41 2.02 7.53 -10.46
CA MET A 41 0.76 7.00 -10.95
C MET A 41 0.55 7.45 -12.40
N THR A 42 0.19 6.53 -13.28
CA THR A 42 0.08 6.79 -14.73
C THR A 42 -1.11 6.07 -15.35
N ARG A 43 -1.60 6.58 -16.49
CA ARG A 43 -2.68 5.94 -17.26
C ARG A 43 -2.22 4.66 -17.97
N HIS A 44 -0.96 4.60 -18.39
CA HIS A 44 -0.40 3.43 -19.07
C HIS A 44 0.81 2.86 -18.31
N SER A 45 0.94 1.54 -18.30
CA SER A 45 2.01 0.82 -17.59
C SER A 45 3.41 1.24 -18.03
N LYS A 46 3.61 1.42 -19.35
CA LYS A 46 4.89 1.86 -19.93
C LYS A 46 5.37 3.22 -19.44
N ASP A 47 4.47 4.07 -18.95
CA ASP A 47 4.81 5.41 -18.46
C ASP A 47 5.32 5.38 -17.01
N LEU A 48 5.11 4.27 -16.28
CA LEU A 48 5.62 4.13 -14.90
C LEU A 48 7.15 4.21 -14.86
N LEU A 49 7.85 3.55 -15.80
CA LEU A 49 9.30 3.50 -15.83
C LEU A 49 9.95 4.89 -16.03
N PRO A 50 9.61 5.68 -17.08
CA PRO A 50 10.18 7.01 -17.24
C PRO A 50 9.76 7.97 -16.11
N ALA A 51 8.52 7.88 -15.61
CA ALA A 51 8.07 8.69 -14.48
C ALA A 51 8.86 8.34 -13.20
N PHE A 52 9.12 7.06 -12.95
CA PHE A 52 9.92 6.62 -11.82
C PHE A 52 11.37 7.11 -11.94
N LYS A 53 12.00 6.97 -13.11
CA LYS A 53 13.35 7.51 -13.36
C LYS A 53 13.45 9.01 -13.09
N ALA A 54 12.42 9.78 -13.44
CA ALA A 54 12.38 11.23 -13.19
C ALA A 54 12.31 11.60 -11.70
N LEU A 55 11.82 10.71 -10.84
CA LEU A 55 11.79 10.91 -9.38
C LEU A 55 13.12 10.56 -8.69
N ILE A 56 14.02 9.85 -9.38
CA ILE A 56 15.30 9.42 -8.83
C ILE A 56 16.34 10.51 -9.08
N ALA A 57 16.87 11.09 -8.01
CA ALA A 57 17.81 12.21 -8.10
C ALA A 57 19.20 11.79 -8.62
N ASN A 58 19.62 10.54 -8.37
CA ASN A 58 20.95 10.06 -8.72
C ASN A 58 20.87 9.01 -9.84
N GLU A 59 21.43 9.35 -11.00
CA GLU A 59 21.48 8.45 -12.17
C GLU A 59 22.29 7.17 -11.91
N GLU A 60 23.30 7.21 -11.03
CA GLU A 60 24.05 6.02 -10.63
C GLU A 60 23.11 4.98 -10.01
N ILE A 61 22.14 5.39 -9.19
CA ILE A 61 21.15 4.48 -8.60
C ILE A 61 20.33 3.79 -9.70
N ILE A 62 19.96 4.52 -10.75
CA ILE A 62 19.20 4.00 -11.90
C ILE A 62 20.00 2.89 -12.61
N GLN A 63 21.30 3.12 -12.82
CA GLN A 63 22.14 2.25 -13.63
C GLN A 63 22.73 1.07 -12.85
N THR A 64 23.27 1.28 -11.65
CA THR A 64 24.09 0.28 -10.96
C THR A 64 23.29 -0.53 -9.94
N ARG A 65 22.50 0.16 -9.11
CA ARG A 65 21.75 -0.46 -8.00
C ARG A 65 20.44 -1.07 -8.49
N LEU A 66 19.65 -0.30 -9.24
CA LEU A 66 18.32 -0.72 -9.69
C LEU A 66 18.30 -1.31 -11.10
N ARG A 67 19.29 -0.96 -11.94
CA ARG A 67 19.43 -1.44 -13.32
C ARG A 67 18.17 -1.23 -14.17
N LEU A 68 17.52 -0.08 -14.03
CA LEU A 68 16.21 0.22 -14.63
C LEU A 68 16.22 0.38 -16.16
N SER A 69 17.39 0.30 -16.80
CA SER A 69 17.53 0.33 -18.25
C SER A 69 17.86 -1.05 -18.83
N GLU A 70 18.12 -2.04 -17.98
CA GLU A 70 18.39 -3.40 -18.42
C GLU A 70 17.06 -4.13 -18.69
N PRO A 71 16.94 -4.83 -19.83
CA PRO A 71 15.78 -5.68 -20.06
C PRO A 71 15.78 -6.84 -19.07
N VAL A 72 14.60 -7.22 -18.59
CA VAL A 72 14.43 -8.37 -17.70
C VAL A 72 14.12 -9.61 -18.53
N ASP A 73 14.85 -10.70 -18.29
CA ASP A 73 14.55 -12.00 -18.87
C ASP A 73 13.39 -12.67 -18.12
N LEU A 74 12.20 -12.59 -18.73
CA LEU A 74 10.98 -13.13 -18.14
C LEU A 74 11.00 -14.66 -18.03
N SER A 75 11.80 -15.38 -18.83
CA SER A 75 11.86 -16.84 -18.80
C SER A 75 12.50 -17.40 -17.52
N SER A 76 13.21 -16.56 -16.77
CA SER A 76 13.89 -16.93 -15.53
C SER A 76 13.05 -16.69 -14.26
N LEU A 77 11.85 -16.13 -14.40
CA LEU A 77 11.03 -15.71 -13.26
C LEU A 77 10.47 -16.90 -12.49
N LYS A 78 10.38 -16.72 -11.17
CA LYS A 78 9.57 -17.56 -10.28
C LYS A 78 8.40 -16.73 -9.78
N ILE A 79 7.19 -17.17 -10.07
CA ILE A 79 5.99 -16.39 -9.81
C ILE A 79 5.20 -17.07 -8.70
N TYR A 80 4.97 -16.34 -7.62
CA TYR A 80 4.18 -16.78 -6.48
C TYR A 80 2.89 -15.97 -6.39
N CYS A 81 1.78 -16.65 -6.20
CA CYS A 81 0.46 -16.04 -6.01
C CYS A 81 -0.03 -16.30 -4.59
N LEU A 82 -0.23 -15.23 -3.81
CA LEU A 82 -0.93 -15.31 -2.52
C LEU A 82 -2.42 -15.10 -2.76
N LYS A 83 -3.23 -16.10 -2.41
CA LYS A 83 -4.70 -16.03 -2.48
C LYS A 83 -5.35 -15.58 -1.17
N ASP A 84 -4.67 -15.82 -0.06
CA ASP A 84 -5.05 -15.38 1.27
C ASP A 84 -3.82 -14.84 2.00
N TYR A 85 -4.06 -13.86 2.84
CA TYR A 85 -3.08 -13.15 3.66
C TYR A 85 -3.19 -13.56 5.14
N GLY A 86 -3.73 -14.76 5.40
CA GLY A 86 -4.05 -15.25 6.74
C GLY A 86 -5.27 -14.56 7.36
N ILE A 87 -6.16 -14.01 6.53
CA ILE A 87 -7.34 -13.25 6.99
C ILE A 87 -8.65 -14.01 6.79
N SER A 88 -8.66 -15.09 5.99
CA SER A 88 -9.87 -15.90 5.81
C SER A 88 -10.26 -16.58 7.12
N GLY A 89 -11.38 -16.13 7.69
CA GLY A 89 -11.92 -16.66 8.94
C GLY A 89 -12.05 -15.63 10.06
N PHE A 90 -11.52 -14.42 9.90
CA PHE A 90 -11.71 -13.35 10.88
C PHE A 90 -13.14 -12.78 10.81
N PRO A 91 -13.89 -12.81 11.93
CA PRO A 91 -15.32 -12.46 11.92
C PRO A 91 -15.61 -10.97 11.65
N LEU A 92 -14.61 -10.10 11.79
CA LEU A 92 -14.73 -8.65 11.60
C LEU A 92 -14.17 -8.16 10.26
N MET A 93 -13.63 -9.05 9.43
CA MET A 93 -13.14 -8.71 8.09
C MET A 93 -14.16 -9.10 7.05
N SER A 94 -14.47 -8.18 6.13
CA SER A 94 -15.28 -8.50 4.96
C SER A 94 -14.53 -9.49 4.08
N LYS A 95 -15.24 -10.50 3.57
CA LYS A 95 -14.70 -11.39 2.54
C LYS A 95 -14.33 -10.59 1.30
N LEU A 96 -13.25 -10.99 0.63
CA LEU A 96 -12.93 -10.49 -0.70
C LEU A 96 -14.09 -10.85 -1.65
N SER A 97 -14.41 -9.96 -2.60
CA SER A 97 -15.44 -10.24 -3.60
C SER A 97 -14.96 -11.31 -4.59
N GLU A 98 -15.89 -12.16 -5.04
CA GLU A 98 -15.59 -13.23 -6.00
C GLU A 98 -14.95 -12.69 -7.29
N GLU A 99 -15.41 -11.53 -7.77
CA GLU A 99 -14.88 -10.84 -8.95
C GLU A 99 -13.36 -10.56 -8.84
N LEU A 100 -12.84 -10.32 -7.63
CA LEU A 100 -11.41 -10.07 -7.43
C LEU A 100 -10.61 -11.37 -7.46
N TYR A 101 -11.16 -12.47 -6.96
CA TYR A 101 -10.56 -13.80 -7.09
C TYR A 101 -10.52 -14.27 -8.54
N GLU A 102 -11.61 -14.02 -9.29
CA GLU A 102 -11.67 -14.32 -10.72
C GLU A 102 -10.66 -13.49 -11.52
N ALA A 103 -10.57 -12.18 -11.23
CA ALA A 103 -9.58 -11.30 -11.87
C ALA A 103 -8.14 -11.75 -11.60
N GLN A 104 -7.81 -12.06 -10.35
CA GLN A 104 -6.49 -12.58 -9.98
C GLN A 104 -6.20 -13.91 -10.69
N SER A 105 -7.16 -14.83 -10.72
CA SER A 105 -7.03 -16.13 -11.37
C SER A 105 -6.88 -16.00 -12.89
N GLY A 106 -7.52 -15.00 -13.50
CA GLY A 106 -7.32 -14.63 -14.89
C GLY A 106 -5.88 -14.23 -15.19
N VAL A 107 -5.30 -13.35 -14.37
CA VAL A 107 -3.89 -12.92 -14.49
C VAL A 107 -2.93 -14.10 -14.34
N VAL A 108 -3.17 -15.00 -13.37
CA VAL A 108 -2.36 -16.21 -13.20
C VAL A 108 -2.36 -17.06 -14.47
N ARG A 109 -3.55 -17.35 -15.01
CA ARG A 109 -3.69 -18.14 -16.25
C ARG A 109 -2.98 -17.47 -17.43
N ASP A 110 -3.12 -16.16 -17.57
CA ASP A 110 -2.50 -15.42 -18.67
C ASP A 110 -0.97 -15.42 -18.54
N LEU A 111 -0.42 -15.26 -17.31
CA LEU A 111 1.03 -15.39 -17.05
C LEU A 111 1.56 -16.79 -17.38
N GLU A 112 0.87 -17.84 -16.95
CA GLU A 112 1.26 -19.23 -17.27
C GLU A 112 1.23 -19.49 -18.78
N CYS A 113 0.21 -18.98 -19.47
CA CYS A 113 0.05 -19.16 -20.91
C CYS A 113 1.08 -18.36 -21.73
N GLU A 114 1.34 -17.11 -21.36
CA GLU A 114 2.24 -16.22 -22.10
C GLU A 114 3.71 -16.54 -21.84
N LEU A 115 4.08 -16.87 -20.59
CA LEU A 115 5.46 -17.11 -20.19
C LEU A 115 5.85 -18.60 -20.23
N GLY A 116 4.87 -19.51 -20.22
CA GLY A 116 5.12 -20.95 -20.11
C GLY A 116 5.74 -21.36 -18.77
N LEU A 117 5.62 -20.50 -17.74
CA LEU A 117 6.16 -20.71 -16.40
C LEU A 117 5.03 -21.03 -15.43
N PRO A 118 5.21 -22.01 -14.51
CA PRO A 118 4.21 -22.30 -13.50
C PRO A 118 4.09 -21.14 -12.51
N VAL A 119 2.86 -20.84 -12.08
CA VAL A 119 2.61 -19.94 -10.96
C VAL A 119 2.32 -20.75 -9.71
N GLU A 120 3.17 -20.59 -8.69
CA GLU A 120 3.02 -21.34 -7.43
C GLU A 120 2.08 -20.60 -6.48
N ASN A 121 1.08 -21.31 -5.93
CA ASN A 121 0.29 -20.74 -4.84
C ASN A 121 1.13 -20.74 -3.57
N LEU A 122 1.22 -19.58 -2.91
CA LEU A 122 1.97 -19.41 -1.68
C LEU A 122 1.03 -19.09 -0.53
N GLU A 123 1.16 -19.83 0.55
CA GLU A 123 0.49 -19.58 1.82
C GLU A 123 1.51 -19.05 2.82
N LEU A 124 1.26 -17.86 3.36
CA LEU A 124 2.10 -17.21 4.37
C LEU A 124 1.21 -16.75 5.52
N GLU A 125 1.05 -17.60 6.54
CA GLU A 125 0.25 -17.28 7.72
C GLU A 125 0.79 -16.05 8.46
N GLU A 126 2.11 -15.86 8.46
CA GLU A 126 2.77 -14.72 9.11
C GLU A 126 2.41 -13.37 8.46
N PHE A 127 1.92 -13.38 7.21
CA PHE A 127 1.50 -12.16 6.52
C PHE A 127 0.37 -11.45 7.26
N TYR A 128 -0.43 -12.19 8.04
CA TYR A 128 -1.45 -11.64 8.94
C TYR A 128 -0.90 -10.54 9.86
N TRP A 129 0.32 -10.69 10.36
CA TRP A 129 0.92 -9.74 11.29
C TRP A 129 1.43 -8.45 10.62
N SER A 130 1.52 -8.41 9.30
CA SER A 130 2.11 -7.29 8.55
C SER A 130 1.46 -5.95 8.87
N PHE A 131 0.12 -5.91 8.92
CA PHE A 131 -0.63 -4.69 9.25
C PHE A 131 -0.37 -4.25 10.69
N ASN A 132 -0.35 -5.18 11.64
CA ASN A 132 -0.09 -4.86 13.05
C ASN A 132 1.33 -4.33 13.26
N ILE A 133 2.33 -4.94 12.61
CA ILE A 133 3.72 -4.47 12.65
C ILE A 133 3.82 -3.06 12.06
N TRP A 134 3.17 -2.81 10.92
CA TRP A 134 3.12 -1.49 10.30
C TRP A 134 2.43 -0.46 11.20
N ASN A 135 1.25 -0.78 11.76
CA ASN A 135 0.48 0.13 12.60
C ASN A 135 1.26 0.52 13.86
N GLN A 136 1.90 -0.45 14.52
CA GLN A 136 2.75 -0.20 15.68
C GLN A 136 3.94 0.71 15.34
N LYS A 137 4.58 0.49 14.19
CA LYS A 137 5.72 1.33 13.76
C LYS A 137 5.31 2.74 13.41
N MET A 138 4.17 2.93 12.76
CA MET A 138 3.67 4.26 12.41
C MET A 138 3.19 5.07 13.62
N ASN A 139 2.79 4.40 14.72
CA ASN A 139 2.33 5.05 15.95
C ASN A 139 3.38 5.09 17.07
N ALA A 140 4.56 4.51 16.88
CA ALA A 140 5.60 4.45 17.93
C ALA A 140 6.29 5.81 18.18
N GLU A 141 6.13 6.77 17.28
CA GLU A 141 6.86 8.05 17.31
C GLU A 141 5.97 9.19 17.80
N PRO A 142 6.29 9.82 18.94
CA PRO A 142 5.43 10.84 19.56
C PRO A 142 5.35 12.15 18.77
N ASP A 143 6.34 12.45 17.93
CA ASP A 143 6.43 13.71 17.19
C ASP A 143 5.65 13.70 15.85
N ILE A 144 5.09 12.55 15.48
CA ILE A 144 4.29 12.40 14.25
C ILE A 144 2.81 12.42 14.63
N PRO A 145 1.98 13.27 14.01
CA PRO A 145 0.55 13.25 14.25
C PRO A 145 -0.02 11.86 13.99
N SER A 146 -0.86 11.37 14.89
CA SER A 146 -1.48 10.05 14.69
C SER A 146 -2.34 10.05 13.43
N PHE A 147 -2.57 8.87 12.86
CA PHE A 147 -3.40 8.74 11.65
C PHE A 147 -4.79 9.37 11.83
N THR A 148 -5.40 9.19 13.01
CA THR A 148 -6.68 9.81 13.39
C THR A 148 -6.61 11.33 13.40
N GLN A 149 -5.51 11.92 13.91
CA GLN A 149 -5.33 13.37 13.89
C GLN A 149 -5.23 13.89 12.45
N LEU A 150 -4.49 13.19 11.58
CA LEU A 150 -4.38 13.56 10.17
C LEU A 150 -5.72 13.48 9.43
N LEU A 151 -6.54 12.46 9.72
CA LEU A 151 -7.89 12.32 9.16
C LEU A 151 -8.86 13.43 9.59
N ASN A 152 -8.57 14.11 10.70
CA ASN A 152 -9.33 15.24 11.20
C ASN A 152 -8.65 16.59 10.87
N ASP A 153 -7.78 16.65 9.86
CA ASP A 153 -6.99 17.83 9.49
C ASP A 153 -6.20 18.45 10.66
N ALA A 154 -5.80 17.62 11.63
CA ALA A 154 -5.18 18.02 12.90
C ALA A 154 -5.98 19.10 13.68
N GLN A 155 -7.30 19.17 13.48
CA GLN A 155 -8.17 20.13 14.18
C GLN A 155 -8.18 19.89 15.70
N GLN A 156 -8.30 21.00 16.45
CA GLN A 156 -8.39 21.03 17.91
C GLN A 156 -9.77 21.58 18.34
N PRO A 157 -10.45 20.98 19.34
CA PRO A 157 -10.05 19.79 20.09
C PRO A 157 -10.16 18.49 19.27
N PRO A 158 -9.43 17.42 19.64
CA PRO A 158 -9.53 16.13 18.95
C PRO A 158 -10.95 15.55 19.05
N ILE A 159 -11.31 14.73 18.06
CA ILE A 159 -12.59 14.03 18.03
C ILE A 159 -12.75 13.21 19.32
N SER A 160 -13.90 13.35 19.98
CA SER A 160 -14.24 12.53 21.14
C SER A 160 -14.81 11.18 20.66
N PRO A 161 -14.10 10.05 20.85
CA PRO A 161 -14.51 8.77 20.26
C PRO A 161 -15.88 8.33 20.77
N TRP A 162 -16.07 8.43 22.09
CA TRP A 162 -17.32 8.08 22.75
C TRP A 162 -18.50 8.92 22.27
N MET A 163 -18.30 10.22 22.02
CA MET A 163 -19.40 11.06 21.59
C MET A 163 -19.80 10.82 20.14
N GLU A 164 -18.84 10.61 19.26
CA GLU A 164 -19.16 10.27 17.88
C GLU A 164 -19.76 8.87 17.76
N LEU A 165 -19.30 7.90 18.56
CA LEU A 165 -19.92 6.57 18.63
C LEU A 165 -21.38 6.65 19.10
N LEU A 166 -21.68 7.47 20.12
CA LEU A 166 -23.06 7.72 20.57
C LEU A 166 -23.90 8.40 19.48
N LYS A 167 -23.36 9.41 18.79
CA LYS A 167 -24.06 10.04 17.65
C LYS A 167 -24.33 9.03 16.53
N TRP A 168 -23.39 8.14 16.28
CA TRP A 168 -23.52 7.11 15.25
C TRP A 168 -24.62 6.10 15.59
N MET A 169 -24.63 5.59 16.83
CA MET A 169 -25.61 4.62 17.31
C MET A 169 -27.02 5.20 17.48
N CYS A 170 -27.14 6.43 17.99
CA CYS A 170 -28.44 6.99 18.37
C CYS A 170 -29.07 7.88 17.29
N PHE A 171 -28.27 8.51 16.42
CA PHE A 171 -28.77 9.59 15.55
C PHE A 171 -28.33 9.49 14.09
N LYS A 172 -27.45 8.54 13.71
CA LYS A 172 -26.82 8.45 12.38
C LYS A 172 -26.28 9.81 11.89
N SER A 173 -25.86 10.67 12.81
CA SER A 173 -25.60 12.09 12.55
C SER A 173 -24.12 12.46 12.73
N THR A 174 -23.23 11.47 12.71
CA THR A 174 -21.78 11.75 12.74
C THR A 174 -21.35 12.22 11.35
N ASN A 175 -20.45 13.20 11.33
CA ASN A 175 -19.79 13.66 10.10
C ASN A 175 -18.49 12.90 9.84
N TYR A 176 -18.13 11.96 10.71
CA TYR A 176 -16.84 11.27 10.72
C TYR A 176 -17.01 9.80 10.32
N THR A 177 -16.02 9.26 9.64
CA THR A 177 -15.94 7.82 9.38
C THR A 177 -15.47 7.08 10.64
N LEU A 178 -15.81 5.80 10.79
CA LEU A 178 -15.43 5.02 11.97
C LEU A 178 -13.91 5.05 12.24
N ILE A 179 -13.10 5.01 11.18
CA ILE A 179 -11.63 5.05 11.28
C ILE A 179 -11.13 6.41 11.80
N SER A 180 -11.82 7.51 11.46
CA SER A 180 -11.47 8.85 11.97
C SER A 180 -11.94 9.14 13.41
N ILE A 181 -12.78 8.27 13.99
CA ILE A 181 -13.28 8.42 15.36
C ILE A 181 -12.25 7.89 16.39
N GLY A 182 -11.23 7.15 15.95
CA GLY A 182 -10.08 6.70 16.73
C GLY A 182 -10.04 5.19 17.01
N GLU A 183 -8.82 4.67 17.20
CA GLU A 183 -8.53 3.41 17.90
C GLU A 183 -8.42 3.65 19.41
#